data_AF-A0AAX3XDA2-F1
#
_entry.id   AF-A0AAX3XDA2-F1
#
_cell.length_a   1.000
_cell.length_b   1.000
_cell.length_c   1.000
_cell.angle_alpha   90.00
_cell.angle_beta   90.00
_cell.angle_gamma   90.00
#
_symmetry.space_group_name_H-M   'P 1'
#
loop_
_entity.id
_entity.type
_entity.pdbx_description
1 polymer ?
#
loop_
_entity_poly.entity_id
_entity_poly.type
_entity_poly.pdbx_seq_one_letter_code
_entity_poly.pdbx_strand_id
1 'polypeptide(L)'
;MPKRILFNNPVFTRFYHLCKDFIYENKFYEVYRLENNKNESVLILFNFYRYTKKHKTGQIKVEYWCLKSQKWKRERAKKKLKYCYTIPFLNLSLNYLFYVQENVIIKIVEYLRIKHPEYKELSSYFISTLIDLLKKYLHHRTIIFRNAPNHTKHITKWLWQYFWDKSIISAVFRIEGYGAHLGHYLFYQKHIAKLARVSREYPNLLPLLSQIKPTYWDDPNLFSYDYWVNKSSRSREFRSPVYCETKQQWRWIKKQSSKFIRVWLQQNRDCRGYILSVLMQPGVSEKLPVCLQIMIFMSGRILEEQYISEQNKQRLLRLFIRYALDFWKNRGIRELRSYLKNDAIEELQDIATYLSSNEGGRRGLPPTWEHLIERNEQWHRQLIEELQRRKDEEHQQQLAKFWDSNVSYYKIDEVEFTALTTGKALYEEGQRMNHCIFTYTDLCDAGRYLAFSVKHNYKDKNVKPYYSTLGLCLSGQGKNQKWLIDQHRGRYNESVAPYLKKIAQQFCRVLNQQYSF
;
A
#
# COMPACT_ATOMS: atom_id res chain seq x y z
N MET A 1 12.25 0.59 -49.37
CA MET A 1 11.54 1.73 -48.75
C MET A 1 12.43 2.36 -47.69
N PRO A 2 12.61 3.68 -47.66
CA PRO A 2 13.41 4.34 -46.62
C PRO A 2 12.77 4.08 -45.26
N LYS A 3 13.54 3.55 -44.30
CA LYS A 3 13.08 3.27 -42.93
C LYS A 3 12.63 4.60 -42.31
N ARG A 4 11.35 4.71 -41.93
CA ARG A 4 10.77 5.88 -41.27
C ARG A 4 11.61 6.23 -40.04
N ILE A 5 12.15 7.44 -39.99
CA ILE A 5 12.95 7.91 -38.85
C ILE A 5 12.02 8.06 -37.65
N LEU A 6 12.25 7.29 -36.60
CA LEU A 6 11.47 7.34 -35.37
C LEU A 6 11.81 8.64 -34.62
N PHE A 7 10.77 9.43 -34.30
CA PHE A 7 10.86 10.69 -33.56
C PHE A 7 11.89 11.68 -34.13
N ASN A 8 12.09 11.69 -35.45
CA ASN A 8 13.09 12.51 -36.14
C ASN A 8 14.53 12.35 -35.59
N ASN A 9 14.84 11.22 -34.94
CA ASN A 9 16.15 10.92 -34.39
C ASN A 9 16.77 9.69 -35.09
N PRO A 10 17.72 9.89 -36.03
CA PRO A 10 18.36 8.79 -36.76
C PRO A 10 19.18 7.84 -35.87
N VAL A 11 19.84 8.37 -34.84
CA VAL A 11 20.65 7.58 -33.89
C VAL A 11 19.75 6.64 -33.10
N PHE A 12 18.66 7.17 -32.55
CA PHE A 12 17.63 6.39 -31.86
C PHE A 12 17.02 5.30 -32.75
N THR A 13 16.70 5.66 -34.00
CA THR A 13 16.11 4.72 -34.97
C THR A 13 17.06 3.55 -35.27
N ARG A 14 18.35 3.84 -35.50
CA ARG A 14 19.38 2.81 -35.70
C ARG A 14 19.51 1.91 -34.48
N PHE A 15 19.53 2.49 -33.28
CA PHE A 15 19.65 1.72 -32.04
C PHE A 15 18.44 0.82 -31.79
N TYR A 16 17.22 1.32 -32.04
CA TYR A 16 16.01 0.51 -31.97
C TYR A 16 16.08 -0.70 -32.90
N HIS A 17 16.50 -0.51 -34.15
CA HIS A 17 16.66 -1.60 -35.10
C HIS A 17 17.73 -2.60 -34.66
N LEU A 18 18.89 -2.12 -34.19
CA LEU A 18 19.94 -2.98 -33.65
C LEU A 18 19.42 -3.87 -32.50
N CYS A 19 18.72 -3.29 -31.53
CA CYS A 19 18.15 -4.05 -30.41
C CYS A 19 17.10 -5.06 -30.88
N LYS A 20 16.22 -4.63 -31.78
CA LYS A 20 15.16 -5.47 -32.33
C LYS A 20 15.74 -6.65 -33.11
N ASP A 21 16.70 -6.42 -33.99
CA ASP A 21 17.31 -7.45 -34.83
C ASP A 21 18.08 -8.46 -33.96
N PHE A 22 18.83 -7.98 -32.96
CA PHE A 22 19.50 -8.83 -31.96
C PHE A 22 18.53 -9.72 -31.17
N ILE A 23 17.35 -9.21 -30.79
CA ILE A 23 16.29 -10.00 -30.13
C ILE A 23 15.80 -11.12 -31.04
N TYR A 24 15.64 -10.87 -32.35
CA TYR A 24 15.18 -11.88 -33.30
C TYR A 24 16.21 -12.96 -33.57
N GLU A 25 17.44 -12.57 -33.86
CA GLU A 25 18.54 -13.49 -34.15
C GLU A 25 18.75 -14.50 -33.02
N ASN A 26 18.66 -14.04 -31.77
CA ASN A 26 18.81 -14.87 -30.58
C ASN A 26 17.49 -15.47 -30.07
N LYS A 27 16.38 -15.26 -30.78
CA LYS A 27 15.05 -15.75 -30.43
C LYS A 27 14.56 -15.39 -29.02
N PHE A 28 14.96 -14.23 -28.50
CA PHE A 28 14.52 -13.78 -27.17
C PHE A 28 13.03 -13.40 -27.10
N TYR A 29 12.33 -13.45 -28.23
CA TYR A 29 10.88 -13.32 -28.30
C TYR A 29 10.13 -14.62 -27.95
N GLU A 30 10.79 -15.79 -27.93
CA GLU A 30 10.17 -17.07 -27.59
C GLU A 30 9.77 -17.09 -26.10
N VAL A 31 8.49 -16.85 -25.80
CA VAL A 31 7.98 -16.67 -24.44
C VAL A 31 8.43 -17.80 -23.51
N TYR A 32 8.25 -19.04 -23.94
CA TYR A 32 8.73 -20.19 -23.21
C TYR A 32 8.96 -21.41 -24.10
N ARG A 33 9.78 -22.34 -23.62
CA ARG A 33 9.93 -23.70 -24.15
C ARG A 33 9.89 -24.71 -23.00
N LEU A 34 9.13 -25.78 -23.18
CA LEU A 34 9.01 -26.87 -22.22
C LEU A 34 9.53 -28.15 -22.86
N GLU A 35 10.47 -28.80 -22.20
CA GLU A 35 11.02 -30.07 -22.64
C GLU A 35 10.98 -31.04 -21.46
N ASN A 36 10.51 -32.26 -21.66
CA ASN A 36 10.54 -33.30 -20.64
C ASN A 36 10.98 -34.60 -21.30
N ASN A 37 12.17 -35.07 -20.91
CA ASN A 37 12.71 -36.34 -21.37
C ASN A 37 12.88 -37.30 -20.17
N LYS A 38 13.42 -38.51 -20.42
CA LYS A 38 13.60 -39.53 -19.38
C LYS A 38 14.53 -39.10 -18.23
N ASN A 39 15.42 -38.13 -18.48
CA ASN A 39 16.48 -37.74 -17.54
C ASN A 39 16.21 -36.38 -16.88
N GLU A 40 15.55 -35.46 -17.58
CA GLU A 40 15.34 -34.10 -17.10
C GLU A 40 14.09 -33.40 -17.66
N SER A 41 13.64 -32.41 -16.89
CA SER A 41 12.62 -31.43 -17.26
C SER A 41 13.28 -30.07 -17.44
N VAL A 42 13.08 -29.40 -18.57
CA VAL A 42 13.64 -28.09 -18.88
C VAL A 42 12.54 -27.08 -19.18
N LEU A 43 12.59 -25.95 -18.48
CA LEU A 43 11.84 -24.74 -18.80
C LEU A 43 12.83 -23.67 -19.27
N ILE A 44 12.59 -23.10 -20.44
CA ILE A 44 13.29 -21.91 -20.91
C ILE A 44 12.27 -20.78 -21.01
N LEU A 45 12.62 -19.58 -20.54
CA LEU A 45 11.81 -18.37 -20.68
C LEU A 45 12.57 -17.34 -21.52
N PHE A 46 11.92 -16.80 -22.55
CA PHE A 46 12.46 -15.76 -23.45
C PHE A 46 13.83 -16.10 -24.04
N ASN A 47 14.11 -17.40 -24.25
CA ASN A 47 15.43 -17.94 -24.58
C ASN A 47 16.60 -17.37 -23.75
N PHE A 48 16.32 -16.86 -22.54
CA PHE A 48 17.27 -16.09 -21.73
C PHE A 48 17.46 -16.70 -20.35
N TYR A 49 16.40 -17.27 -19.76
CA TYR A 49 16.48 -17.99 -18.48
C TYR A 49 16.18 -19.46 -18.69
N ARG A 50 17.03 -20.34 -18.17
CA ARG A 50 16.87 -21.79 -18.26
C ARG A 50 16.84 -22.42 -16.88
N TYR A 51 15.85 -23.28 -16.67
CA TYR A 51 15.62 -24.01 -15.44
C TYR A 51 15.54 -25.50 -15.77
N THR A 52 16.48 -26.28 -15.26
CA THR A 52 16.60 -27.71 -15.56
C THR A 52 16.49 -28.51 -14.27
N LYS A 53 15.52 -29.42 -14.19
CA LYS A 53 15.42 -30.41 -13.12
C LYS A 53 15.91 -31.75 -13.61
N LYS A 54 16.87 -32.34 -12.88
CA LYS A 54 17.26 -33.74 -13.10
C LYS A 54 16.28 -34.67 -12.37
N HIS A 55 15.71 -35.65 -13.07
CA HIS A 55 14.74 -36.59 -12.50
C HIS A 55 15.37 -37.47 -11.43
N LYS A 56 16.55 -38.04 -11.71
CA LYS A 56 17.25 -38.97 -10.79
C LYS A 56 17.57 -38.36 -9.42
N THR A 57 17.98 -37.09 -9.38
CA THR A 57 18.42 -36.43 -8.14
C THR A 57 17.40 -35.42 -7.60
N GLY A 58 16.36 -35.10 -8.38
CA GLY A 58 15.44 -34.01 -8.12
C GLY A 58 16.06 -32.60 -8.20
N GLN A 59 17.39 -32.48 -8.36
CA GLN A 59 18.10 -31.21 -8.28
C GLN A 59 17.75 -30.27 -9.42
N ILE A 60 17.54 -29.00 -9.07
CA ILE A 60 17.26 -27.96 -10.04
C ILE A 60 18.51 -27.10 -10.28
N LYS A 61 18.89 -26.98 -11.55
CA LYS A 61 19.91 -26.09 -12.07
C LYS A 61 19.22 -24.86 -12.67
N VAL A 62 19.74 -23.68 -12.36
CA VAL A 62 19.25 -22.40 -12.87
C VAL A 62 20.37 -21.70 -13.63
N GLU A 63 20.06 -21.22 -14.83
CA GLU A 63 21.02 -20.62 -15.75
C GLU A 63 20.42 -19.40 -16.43
N TYR A 64 21.29 -18.48 -16.86
CA TYR A 64 20.94 -17.35 -17.71
C TYR A 64 21.87 -17.29 -18.91
N TRP A 65 21.37 -16.70 -20.00
CA TRP A 65 22.17 -16.40 -21.18
C TRP A 65 23.07 -15.20 -20.92
N CYS A 66 24.39 -15.39 -20.88
CA CYS A 66 25.32 -14.30 -20.65
C CYS A 66 25.60 -13.58 -21.97
N LEU A 67 25.04 -12.38 -22.15
CA LEU A 67 25.19 -11.56 -23.36
C LEU A 67 26.64 -11.27 -23.75
N LYS A 68 27.55 -11.10 -22.77
CA LYS A 68 28.98 -10.86 -23.05
C LYS A 68 29.67 -12.07 -23.65
N SER A 69 29.43 -13.26 -23.09
CA SER A 69 30.13 -14.49 -23.51
C SER A 69 29.32 -15.35 -24.50
N GLN A 70 28.07 -14.99 -24.77
CA GLN A 70 27.13 -15.73 -25.60
C GLN A 70 27.04 -17.22 -25.21
N LYS A 71 26.99 -17.47 -23.89
CA LYS A 71 26.95 -18.82 -23.30
C LYS A 71 26.02 -18.84 -22.09
N TRP A 72 25.39 -19.99 -21.86
CA TRP A 72 24.65 -20.26 -20.64
C TRP A 72 25.59 -20.24 -19.43
N LYS A 73 25.28 -19.42 -18.43
CA LYS A 73 26.00 -19.37 -17.16
C LYS A 73 25.10 -19.81 -16.02
N ARG A 74 25.68 -20.60 -15.12
CA ARG A 74 24.98 -21.10 -13.92
C ARG A 74 24.83 -19.99 -12.89
N GLU A 75 23.61 -19.86 -12.39
CA GLU A 75 23.30 -19.01 -11.25
C GLU A 75 23.64 -19.71 -9.94
N ARG A 76 24.34 -19.02 -9.04
CA ARG A 76 24.56 -19.51 -7.67
C ARG A 76 23.27 -19.30 -6.87
N ALA A 77 22.45 -20.34 -6.82
CA ALA A 77 21.17 -20.28 -6.10
C ALA A 77 21.34 -20.08 -4.58
N LYS A 78 20.88 -18.92 -4.10
CA LYS A 78 20.55 -18.62 -2.69
C LYS A 78 19.01 -18.45 -2.58
N LYS A 79 18.50 -17.95 -1.44
CA LYS A 79 17.07 -17.59 -1.31
C LYS A 79 16.63 -16.56 -2.37
N LYS A 80 17.49 -15.62 -2.74
CA LYS A 80 17.28 -14.67 -3.85
C LYS A 80 18.22 -14.99 -5.00
N LEU A 81 17.70 -14.99 -6.23
CA LEU A 81 18.48 -15.12 -7.47
C LEU A 81 18.92 -13.72 -7.90
N LYS A 82 20.19 -13.56 -8.31
CA LYS A 82 20.77 -12.26 -8.68
C LYS A 82 20.58 -11.98 -10.17
N TYR A 83 20.82 -12.99 -11.01
CA TYR A 83 20.79 -12.81 -12.47
C TYR A 83 19.58 -13.47 -13.16
N CYS A 84 18.92 -14.44 -12.52
CA CYS A 84 17.74 -15.12 -13.04
C CYS A 84 16.45 -14.68 -12.35
N TYR A 85 15.32 -14.80 -13.03
CA TYR A 85 14.00 -14.60 -12.42
C TYR A 85 13.63 -15.76 -11.49
N THR A 86 12.91 -15.45 -10.42
CA THR A 86 12.31 -16.48 -9.56
C THR A 86 10.96 -16.89 -10.12
N ILE A 87 10.66 -18.20 -10.13
CA ILE A 87 9.36 -18.72 -10.54
C ILE A 87 8.46 -18.78 -9.30
N PRO A 88 7.28 -18.10 -9.30
CA PRO A 88 6.32 -18.21 -8.21
C PRO A 88 5.63 -19.59 -8.23
N PHE A 89 5.23 -20.10 -7.07
CA PHE A 89 4.53 -21.40 -7.01
C PHE A 89 3.03 -21.29 -7.31
N LEU A 90 2.37 -20.21 -6.87
CA LEU A 90 0.92 -20.04 -6.97
C LEU A 90 0.50 -18.98 -8.00
N ASN A 91 1.25 -17.88 -8.09
CA ASN A 91 0.85 -16.68 -8.84
C ASN A 91 1.67 -16.48 -10.12
N LEU A 92 1.77 -17.51 -10.96
CA LEU A 92 2.34 -17.36 -12.30
C LEU A 92 1.28 -16.67 -13.18
N SER A 93 1.32 -15.34 -13.22
CA SER A 93 0.35 -14.49 -13.89
C SER A 93 0.87 -13.96 -15.24
N LEU A 94 -0.01 -13.31 -15.99
CA LEU A 94 0.40 -12.59 -17.20
C LEU A 94 1.40 -11.47 -16.88
N ASN A 95 1.15 -10.72 -15.79
CA ASN A 95 2.06 -9.69 -15.32
C ASN A 95 3.45 -10.25 -15.03
N TYR A 96 3.54 -11.47 -14.48
CA TYR A 96 4.83 -12.13 -14.29
C TYR A 96 5.60 -12.28 -15.61
N LEU A 97 4.97 -12.79 -16.68
CA LEU A 97 5.63 -12.96 -17.98
C LEU A 97 6.05 -11.61 -18.58
N PHE A 98 5.23 -10.57 -18.43
CA PHE A 98 5.60 -9.21 -18.85
C PHE A 98 6.82 -8.67 -18.10
N TYR A 99 6.89 -8.86 -16.78
CA TYR A 99 8.05 -8.45 -15.99
C TYR A 99 9.33 -9.18 -16.40
N VAL A 100 9.23 -10.48 -16.70
CA VAL A 100 10.38 -11.26 -17.18
C VAL A 100 10.83 -10.75 -18.56
N GLN A 101 9.89 -10.51 -19.49
CA GLN A 101 10.21 -10.00 -20.82
C GLN A 101 10.87 -8.62 -20.77
N GLU A 102 10.29 -7.70 -19.99
CA GLU A 102 10.82 -6.35 -19.82
C GLU A 102 12.25 -6.38 -19.31
N ASN A 103 12.56 -7.26 -18.36
CA ASN A 103 13.92 -7.38 -17.87
C ASN A 103 14.91 -7.91 -18.91
N VAL A 104 14.50 -8.88 -19.73
CA VAL A 104 15.32 -9.37 -20.84
C VAL A 104 15.62 -8.22 -21.80
N ILE A 105 14.60 -7.42 -22.16
CA ILE A 105 14.76 -6.24 -23.02
C ILE A 105 15.73 -5.24 -22.40
N ILE A 106 15.54 -4.87 -21.13
CA ILE A 106 16.43 -3.94 -20.41
C ILE A 106 17.88 -4.43 -20.46
N LYS A 107 18.12 -5.71 -20.15
CA LYS A 107 19.48 -6.30 -20.18
C LYS A 107 20.11 -6.26 -21.57
N ILE A 108 19.33 -6.48 -22.62
CA ILE A 108 19.80 -6.42 -24.02
C ILE A 108 20.14 -4.99 -24.40
N VAL A 109 19.25 -4.03 -24.10
CA VAL A 109 19.44 -2.61 -24.40
C VAL A 109 20.68 -2.08 -23.68
N GLU A 110 20.84 -2.38 -22.39
CA GLU A 110 22.03 -2.00 -21.61
C GLU A 110 23.31 -2.62 -22.19
N TYR A 111 23.28 -3.91 -22.53
CA TYR A 111 24.43 -4.59 -23.12
C TYR A 111 24.85 -3.96 -24.46
N LEU A 112 23.90 -3.74 -25.37
CA LEU A 112 24.18 -3.17 -26.68
C LEU A 112 24.62 -1.71 -26.57
N ARG A 113 24.04 -0.93 -25.65
CA ARG A 113 24.48 0.44 -25.38
C ARG A 113 25.92 0.50 -24.88
N ILE A 114 26.35 -0.47 -24.06
CA ILE A 114 27.74 -0.57 -23.61
C ILE A 114 28.67 -1.03 -24.74
N LYS A 115 28.21 -1.96 -25.59
CA LYS A 115 28.99 -2.50 -26.71
C LYS A 115 29.20 -1.48 -27.83
N HIS A 116 28.28 -0.54 -27.99
CA HIS A 116 28.23 0.45 -29.06
C HIS A 116 28.25 1.86 -28.45
N PRO A 117 29.45 2.43 -28.19
CA PRO A 117 29.61 3.72 -27.50
C PRO A 117 28.86 4.88 -28.16
N GLU A 118 28.59 4.82 -29.47
CA GLU A 118 27.82 5.81 -30.22
C GLU A 118 26.38 6.00 -29.70
N TYR A 119 25.85 5.04 -28.93
CA TYR A 119 24.53 5.13 -28.30
C TYR A 119 24.59 5.48 -26.80
N LYS A 120 25.79 5.71 -26.25
CA LYS A 120 25.97 6.06 -24.84
C LYS A 120 25.33 7.41 -24.50
N GLU A 121 25.38 8.36 -25.43
CA GLU A 121 24.83 9.72 -25.30
C GLU A 121 23.29 9.79 -25.44
N LEU A 122 22.61 8.68 -25.75
CA LEU A 122 21.14 8.66 -25.74
C LEU A 122 20.61 8.94 -24.34
N SER A 123 19.71 9.92 -24.23
CA SER A 123 19.11 10.30 -22.96
C SER A 123 18.27 9.17 -22.36
N SER A 124 18.09 9.22 -21.03
CA SER A 124 17.24 8.26 -20.30
C SER A 124 15.81 8.20 -20.86
N TYR A 125 15.27 9.34 -21.29
CA TYR A 125 13.96 9.43 -21.95
C TYR A 125 13.89 8.57 -23.22
N PHE A 126 14.90 8.68 -24.10
CA PHE A 126 14.96 7.86 -25.30
C PHE A 126 15.14 6.37 -24.96
N ILE A 127 15.97 6.03 -23.99
CA ILE A 127 16.13 4.62 -23.57
C ILE A 127 14.82 4.03 -23.06
N SER A 128 14.07 4.75 -22.21
CA SER A 128 12.76 4.32 -21.74
C SER A 128 11.78 4.13 -22.90
N THR A 129 11.74 5.11 -23.82
CA THR A 129 10.89 5.06 -25.01
C THR A 129 11.23 3.86 -25.91
N LEU A 130 12.52 3.54 -26.06
CA LEU A 130 12.99 2.39 -26.84
C LEU A 130 12.51 1.07 -26.23
N ILE A 131 12.62 0.92 -24.91
CA ILE A 131 12.14 -0.26 -24.18
C ILE A 131 10.64 -0.43 -24.40
N ASP A 132 9.85 0.64 -24.28
CA ASP A 132 8.40 0.60 -24.52
C ASP A 132 8.04 0.26 -25.97
N LEU A 133 8.79 0.78 -26.95
CA LEU A 133 8.60 0.41 -28.35
C LEU A 133 8.91 -1.06 -28.61
N LEU A 134 9.98 -1.60 -28.00
CA LEU A 134 10.31 -3.02 -28.11
C LEU A 134 9.26 -3.90 -27.44
N LYS A 135 8.77 -3.52 -26.25
CA LYS A 135 7.66 -4.19 -25.55
C LYS A 135 6.42 -4.24 -26.43
N LYS A 136 5.96 -3.08 -26.92
CA LYS A 136 4.80 -2.98 -27.83
C LYS A 136 5.01 -3.83 -29.07
N TYR A 137 6.18 -3.72 -29.71
CA TYR A 137 6.50 -4.50 -30.90
C TYR A 137 6.39 -6.01 -30.65
N LEU A 138 6.98 -6.50 -29.56
CA LEU A 138 6.92 -7.92 -29.21
C LEU A 138 5.48 -8.33 -28.88
N HIS A 139 4.73 -7.53 -28.11
CA HIS A 139 3.32 -7.80 -27.79
C HIS A 139 2.42 -7.87 -29.04
N HIS A 140 2.63 -6.97 -30.01
CA HIS A 140 1.79 -6.91 -31.22
C HIS A 140 2.11 -8.02 -32.22
N ARG A 141 3.39 -8.40 -32.36
CA ARG A 141 3.85 -9.38 -33.37
C ARG A 141 3.82 -10.82 -32.87
N THR A 142 3.88 -11.04 -31.56
CA THR A 142 3.69 -12.39 -31.03
C THR A 142 2.20 -12.60 -30.76
N ILE A 143 1.52 -13.26 -31.71
CA ILE A 143 0.20 -13.90 -31.47
C ILE A 143 0.18 -14.67 -30.13
N ILE A 144 1.37 -15.15 -29.72
CA ILE A 144 1.71 -15.80 -28.45
C ILE A 144 1.22 -14.99 -27.23
N PHE A 145 1.50 -13.69 -27.10
CA PHE A 145 1.02 -12.94 -25.92
C PHE A 145 -0.48 -12.66 -25.92
N ARG A 146 -1.17 -12.73 -27.06
CA ARG A 146 -2.65 -12.66 -27.09
C ARG A 146 -3.30 -13.84 -26.36
N ASN A 147 -2.62 -14.98 -26.29
CA ASN A 147 -3.04 -16.19 -25.57
C ASN A 147 -2.31 -16.39 -24.22
N ALA A 148 -1.72 -15.34 -23.67
CA ALA A 148 -0.89 -15.47 -22.47
C ALA A 148 -1.59 -16.09 -21.24
N PRO A 149 -2.90 -15.91 -20.98
CA PRO A 149 -3.59 -16.66 -19.94
C PRO A 149 -3.56 -18.18 -20.13
N ASN A 150 -3.52 -18.66 -21.37
CA ASN A 150 -3.35 -20.09 -21.66
C ASN A 150 -1.92 -20.54 -21.45
N HIS A 151 -0.93 -19.69 -21.77
CA HIS A 151 0.47 -19.94 -21.48
C HIS A 151 0.74 -20.08 -19.99
N THR A 152 0.21 -19.19 -19.15
CA THR A 152 0.40 -19.27 -17.71
C THR A 152 -0.20 -20.54 -17.11
N LYS A 153 -1.42 -20.91 -17.55
CA LYS A 153 -2.05 -22.19 -17.18
C LYS A 153 -1.21 -23.39 -17.62
N HIS A 154 -0.72 -23.38 -18.85
CA HIS A 154 0.05 -24.49 -19.42
C HIS A 154 1.40 -24.67 -18.70
N ILE A 155 2.16 -23.58 -18.50
CA ILE A 155 3.41 -23.60 -17.74
C ILE A 155 3.15 -24.07 -16.31
N THR A 156 2.11 -23.55 -15.66
CA THR A 156 1.76 -23.96 -14.28
C THR A 156 1.46 -25.46 -14.21
N LYS A 157 0.61 -25.97 -15.11
CA LYS A 157 0.30 -27.41 -15.17
C LYS A 157 1.57 -28.24 -15.36
N TRP A 158 2.42 -27.85 -16.31
CA TRP A 158 3.67 -28.55 -16.57
C TRP A 158 4.63 -28.52 -15.38
N LEU A 159 4.77 -27.37 -14.71
CA LEU A 159 5.61 -27.22 -13.53
C LEU A 159 5.17 -28.16 -12.41
N TRP A 160 3.87 -28.25 -12.12
CA TRP A 160 3.34 -29.16 -11.10
C TRP A 160 3.44 -30.64 -11.47
N GLN A 161 3.39 -30.95 -12.77
CA GLN A 161 3.45 -32.33 -13.25
C GLN A 161 4.88 -32.88 -13.28
N TYR A 162 5.86 -32.08 -13.72
CA TYR A 162 7.20 -32.57 -14.05
C TYR A 162 8.34 -31.87 -13.31
N PHE A 163 8.11 -30.67 -12.79
CA PHE A 163 9.19 -29.82 -12.27
C PHE A 163 9.22 -29.76 -10.74
N TRP A 164 8.10 -29.49 -10.07
CA TRP A 164 8.09 -29.37 -8.62
C TRP A 164 8.13 -30.72 -7.90
N ASP A 165 8.94 -30.82 -6.85
CA ASP A 165 8.77 -31.85 -5.83
C ASP A 165 7.74 -31.38 -4.79
N LYS A 166 6.61 -32.09 -4.71
CA LYS A 166 5.50 -31.76 -3.82
C LYS A 166 5.92 -31.76 -2.35
N SER A 167 6.83 -32.64 -1.95
CA SER A 167 7.30 -32.73 -0.56
C SER A 167 8.10 -31.49 -0.16
N ILE A 168 8.99 -31.03 -1.05
CA ILE A 168 9.80 -29.83 -0.85
C ILE A 168 8.90 -28.60 -0.86
N ILE A 169 7.99 -28.48 -1.82
CA ILE A 169 7.05 -27.34 -1.87
C ILE A 169 6.21 -27.26 -0.59
N SER A 170 5.70 -28.39 -0.10
CA SER A 170 4.95 -28.45 1.16
C SER A 170 5.78 -27.97 2.35
N ALA A 171 7.03 -28.42 2.46
CA ALA A 171 7.95 -27.96 3.51
C ALA A 171 8.23 -26.45 3.38
N VAL A 172 8.52 -25.96 2.17
CA VAL A 172 8.79 -24.55 1.91
C VAL A 172 7.59 -23.68 2.25
N PHE A 173 6.36 -24.07 1.90
CA PHE A 173 5.16 -23.34 2.29
C PHE A 173 4.94 -23.33 3.80
N ARG A 174 5.28 -24.43 4.50
CA ARG A 174 5.21 -24.47 5.96
C ARG A 174 6.19 -23.48 6.57
N ILE A 175 7.39 -23.34 6.00
CA ILE A 175 8.47 -22.48 6.53
C ILE A 175 8.26 -21.00 6.16
N GLU A 176 8.12 -20.68 4.87
CA GLU A 176 8.13 -19.31 4.31
C GLU A 176 6.72 -18.75 4.05
N GLY A 177 5.67 -19.58 4.07
CA GLY A 177 4.31 -19.17 3.73
C GLY A 177 4.05 -19.05 2.22
N TYR A 178 2.89 -18.51 1.85
CA TYR A 178 2.39 -18.49 0.46
C TYR A 178 3.17 -17.57 -0.49
N GLY A 179 4.03 -16.69 0.03
CA GLY A 179 4.94 -15.86 -0.78
C GLY A 179 6.18 -16.61 -1.29
N ALA A 180 6.29 -17.90 -1.00
CA ALA A 180 7.42 -18.72 -1.42
C ALA A 180 7.52 -18.88 -2.96
N HIS A 181 8.74 -19.12 -3.42
CA HIS A 181 9.10 -19.16 -4.84
C HIS A 181 10.36 -20.01 -5.07
N LEU A 182 10.75 -20.22 -6.33
CA LEU A 182 11.88 -21.07 -6.73
C LEU A 182 13.17 -20.83 -5.91
N GLY A 183 13.57 -19.58 -5.67
CA GLY A 183 14.75 -19.29 -4.84
C GLY A 183 14.71 -19.94 -3.44
N HIS A 184 13.54 -19.96 -2.79
CA HIS A 184 13.35 -20.68 -1.53
C HIS A 184 13.48 -22.19 -1.73
N TYR A 185 12.83 -22.77 -2.75
CA TYR A 185 12.97 -24.19 -3.07
C TYR A 185 14.43 -24.61 -3.22
N LEU A 186 15.21 -23.87 -4.01
CA LEU A 186 16.63 -24.18 -4.26
C LEU A 186 17.48 -24.10 -3.00
N PHE A 187 17.13 -23.18 -2.09
CA PHE A 187 17.79 -23.07 -0.80
C PHE A 187 17.49 -24.28 0.09
N TYR A 188 16.22 -24.64 0.24
CA TYR A 188 15.78 -25.72 1.13
C TYR A 188 16.10 -27.11 0.58
N GLN A 189 16.10 -27.31 -0.74
CA GLN A 189 16.45 -28.58 -1.39
C GLN A 189 17.86 -29.08 -0.99
N LYS A 190 18.82 -28.17 -0.77
CA LYS A 190 20.19 -28.52 -0.34
C LYS A 190 20.25 -29.15 1.06
N HIS A 191 19.17 -29.02 1.83
CA HIS A 191 19.09 -29.42 3.22
C HIS A 191 17.94 -30.42 3.45
N ILE A 192 17.53 -31.14 2.41
CA ILE A 192 16.33 -31.98 2.45
C ILE A 192 16.34 -33.03 3.56
N ALA A 193 17.49 -33.66 3.83
CA ALA A 193 17.62 -34.63 4.91
C ALA A 193 17.38 -34.00 6.29
N LYS A 194 17.94 -32.81 6.53
CA LYS A 194 17.73 -32.04 7.78
C LYS A 194 16.26 -31.63 7.94
N LEU A 195 15.64 -31.19 6.84
CA LEU A 195 14.22 -30.81 6.81
C LEU A 195 13.31 -32.00 7.09
N ALA A 196 13.61 -33.18 6.56
CA ALA A 196 12.84 -34.39 6.82
C ALA A 196 12.85 -34.75 8.31
N ARG A 197 14.02 -34.68 8.96
CA ARG A 197 14.15 -34.89 10.41
C ARG A 197 13.31 -33.89 11.21
N VAL A 198 13.53 -32.58 10.99
CA VAL A 198 12.81 -31.54 11.73
C VAL A 198 11.30 -31.58 11.47
N SER A 199 10.88 -31.92 10.25
CA SER A 199 9.45 -32.09 9.92
C SER A 199 8.80 -33.28 10.60
N ARG A 200 9.57 -34.32 10.94
CA ARG A 200 9.08 -35.48 11.68
C ARG A 200 8.99 -35.18 13.17
N GLU A 201 10.02 -34.57 13.73
CA GLU A 201 10.14 -34.34 15.18
C GLU A 201 9.33 -33.12 15.66
N TYR A 202 9.30 -32.05 14.86
CA TYR A 202 8.73 -30.75 15.24
C TYR A 202 7.92 -30.11 14.10
N PRO A 203 6.87 -30.78 13.59
CA PRO A 203 6.13 -30.36 12.40
C PRO A 203 5.53 -28.94 12.49
N ASN A 204 5.13 -28.51 13.68
CA ASN A 204 4.54 -27.20 13.92
C ASN A 204 5.58 -26.06 14.00
N LEU A 205 6.85 -26.39 14.26
CA LEU A 205 7.94 -25.44 14.46
C LEU A 205 8.77 -25.17 13.20
N LEU A 206 8.44 -25.82 12.07
CA LEU A 206 9.07 -25.56 10.77
C LEU A 206 9.25 -24.08 10.40
N PRO A 207 8.26 -23.19 10.61
CA PRO A 207 8.42 -21.75 10.36
C PRO A 207 9.69 -21.13 10.93
N LEU A 208 10.15 -21.63 12.09
CA LEU A 208 11.33 -21.11 12.78
C LEU A 208 12.64 -21.33 12.03
N LEU A 209 12.70 -22.33 11.14
CA LEU A 209 13.88 -22.58 10.31
C LEU A 209 14.21 -21.40 9.39
N SER A 210 13.24 -20.52 9.10
CA SER A 210 13.47 -19.28 8.36
C SER A 210 14.44 -18.32 9.07
N GLN A 211 14.50 -18.38 10.41
CA GLN A 211 15.32 -17.53 11.27
C GLN A 211 16.67 -18.13 11.65
N ILE A 212 16.90 -19.40 11.31
CA ILE A 212 18.05 -20.18 11.77
C ILE A 212 18.95 -20.53 10.58
N LYS A 213 20.28 -20.35 10.73
CA LYS A 213 21.22 -20.80 9.70
C LYS A 213 21.17 -22.33 9.54
N PRO A 214 21.19 -22.87 8.31
CA PRO A 214 21.10 -24.32 8.07
C PRO A 214 22.19 -25.19 8.72
N THR A 215 23.29 -24.59 9.17
CA THR A 215 24.35 -25.28 9.93
C THR A 215 23.85 -25.80 11.28
N TYR A 216 22.90 -25.10 11.92
CA TYR A 216 22.36 -25.49 13.24
C TYR A 216 21.16 -26.43 13.15
N TRP A 217 20.62 -26.70 11.97
CA TRP A 217 19.40 -27.51 11.84
C TRP A 217 19.59 -28.96 12.28
N ASP A 218 20.84 -29.43 12.41
CA ASP A 218 21.18 -30.76 12.91
C ASP A 218 21.32 -30.81 14.44
N ASP A 219 21.32 -29.68 15.14
CA ASP A 219 21.41 -29.64 16.59
C ASP A 219 20.19 -30.33 17.23
N PRO A 220 20.37 -31.35 18.11
CA PRO A 220 19.26 -31.97 18.83
C PRO A 220 18.50 -30.99 19.74
N ASN A 221 19.17 -29.93 20.19
CA ASN A 221 18.61 -28.89 21.05
C ASN A 221 18.00 -27.72 20.27
N LEU A 222 17.82 -27.81 18.95
CA LEU A 222 17.34 -26.71 18.07
C LEU A 222 16.12 -25.93 18.62
N PHE A 223 15.24 -26.59 19.36
CA PHE A 223 14.05 -26.00 19.98
C PHE A 223 14.05 -26.07 21.53
N SER A 224 15.25 -26.08 22.15
CA SER A 224 15.43 -25.90 23.59
C SER A 224 15.24 -24.43 23.98
N TYR A 225 15.09 -24.15 25.27
CA TYR A 225 14.94 -22.76 25.73
C TYR A 225 16.24 -21.94 25.55
N ASP A 226 17.40 -22.60 25.40
CA ASP A 226 18.72 -21.95 25.28
C ASP A 226 18.89 -21.12 24.00
N TYR A 227 18.02 -21.35 23.02
CA TYR A 227 18.01 -20.62 21.75
C TYR A 227 16.90 -19.58 21.67
N TRP A 228 15.78 -19.80 22.35
CA TRP A 228 14.53 -19.08 22.11
C TRP A 228 14.08 -18.17 23.24
N VAL A 229 14.78 -18.18 24.38
CA VAL A 229 14.49 -17.30 25.52
C VAL A 229 15.60 -16.24 25.66
N ASN A 230 15.21 -14.98 25.82
CA ASN A 230 16.13 -13.84 25.96
C ASN A 230 17.11 -14.08 27.12
N LYS A 231 18.36 -13.61 26.98
CA LYS A 231 19.47 -13.75 27.96
C LYS A 231 19.94 -15.19 28.27
N SER A 232 19.57 -16.19 27.46
CA SER A 232 20.13 -17.54 27.56
C SER A 232 21.50 -17.68 26.90
N SER A 233 22.30 -18.67 27.31
CA SER A 233 23.72 -18.83 26.96
C SER A 233 24.02 -18.84 25.46
N ARG A 234 23.10 -19.39 24.63
CA ARG A 234 23.28 -19.50 23.17
C ARG A 234 22.36 -18.58 22.36
N SER A 235 21.52 -17.76 23.01
CA SER A 235 20.58 -16.85 22.32
C SER A 235 21.27 -15.91 21.33
N ARG A 236 22.52 -15.48 21.60
CA ARG A 236 23.28 -14.53 20.77
C ARG A 236 23.93 -15.16 19.52
N GLU A 237 24.15 -16.47 19.52
CA GLU A 237 24.74 -17.17 18.36
C GLU A 237 23.77 -17.23 17.18
N PHE A 238 22.48 -17.23 17.51
CA PHE A 238 21.40 -17.14 16.56
C PHE A 238 21.14 -15.66 16.37
N ARG A 239 21.37 -15.13 15.16
CA ARG A 239 20.83 -13.81 14.79
C ARG A 239 19.29 -13.90 14.63
N SER A 240 18.61 -14.61 15.52
CA SER A 240 17.16 -14.66 15.53
C SER A 240 16.66 -13.32 16.04
N PRO A 241 15.84 -12.59 15.27
CA PRO A 241 15.21 -11.38 15.74
C PRO A 241 14.02 -11.66 16.68
N VAL A 242 13.83 -12.92 17.11
CA VAL A 242 12.63 -13.39 17.81
C VAL A 242 13.00 -14.20 19.04
N TYR A 243 12.63 -13.70 20.22
CA TYR A 243 12.78 -14.38 21.50
C TYR A 243 11.48 -14.31 22.30
N CYS A 244 11.27 -15.32 23.14
CA CYS A 244 10.38 -15.25 24.28
C CYS A 244 11.13 -14.58 25.45
N GLU A 245 10.42 -13.89 26.32
CA GLU A 245 10.95 -13.32 27.56
C GLU A 245 11.10 -14.40 28.64
N THR A 246 10.20 -15.40 28.63
CA THR A 246 10.18 -16.44 29.66
C THR A 246 10.20 -17.85 29.07
N LYS A 247 10.67 -18.81 29.87
CA LYS A 247 10.60 -20.25 29.53
C LYS A 247 9.15 -20.72 29.35
N GLN A 248 8.20 -20.11 30.08
CA GLN A 248 6.78 -20.45 30.00
C GLN A 248 6.18 -20.04 28.65
N GLN A 249 6.48 -18.83 28.17
CA GLN A 249 6.10 -18.38 26.83
C GLN A 249 6.61 -19.33 25.76
N TRP A 250 7.89 -19.75 25.84
CA TRP A 250 8.44 -20.72 24.89
C TRP A 250 7.74 -22.08 24.94
N ARG A 251 7.48 -22.62 26.14
CA ARG A 251 6.73 -23.87 26.31
C ARG A 251 5.32 -23.79 25.72
N TRP A 252 4.67 -22.63 25.81
CA TRP A 252 3.35 -22.41 25.22
C TRP A 252 3.43 -22.32 23.69
N ILE A 253 4.37 -21.55 23.16
CA ILE A 253 4.65 -21.42 21.71
C ILE A 253 4.89 -22.79 21.08
N LYS A 254 5.69 -23.66 21.73
CA LYS A 254 5.99 -25.02 21.23
C LYS A 254 4.76 -25.88 20.97
N LYS A 255 3.62 -25.58 21.62
CA LYS A 255 2.36 -26.32 21.48
C LYS A 255 1.43 -25.74 20.42
N GLN A 256 1.74 -24.57 19.85
CA GLN A 256 0.86 -23.89 18.90
C GLN A 256 1.00 -24.43 17.47
N SER A 257 0.00 -24.15 16.64
CA SER A 257 0.01 -24.54 15.22
C SER A 257 1.06 -23.80 14.40
N SER A 258 1.56 -24.40 13.32
CA SER A 258 2.50 -23.73 12.39
C SER A 258 1.96 -22.43 11.80
N LYS A 259 0.63 -22.30 11.67
CA LYS A 259 0.00 -21.06 11.22
C LYS A 259 0.20 -19.94 12.24
N PHE A 260 0.02 -20.24 13.53
CA PHE A 260 0.27 -19.28 14.61
C PHE A 260 1.75 -18.88 14.67
N ILE A 261 2.67 -19.86 14.62
CA ILE A 261 4.12 -19.59 14.66
C ILE A 261 4.55 -18.64 13.54
N ARG A 262 3.99 -18.77 12.32
CA ARG A 262 4.30 -17.83 11.23
C ARG A 262 3.85 -16.41 11.52
N VAL A 263 2.65 -16.22 12.05
CA VAL A 263 2.13 -14.89 12.42
C VAL A 263 3.01 -14.30 13.53
N TRP A 264 3.38 -15.12 14.52
CA TRP A 264 4.30 -14.72 15.58
C TRP A 264 5.66 -14.23 15.05
N LEU A 265 6.22 -14.90 14.04
CA LEU A 265 7.48 -14.49 13.39
C LEU A 265 7.38 -13.16 12.63
N GLN A 266 6.19 -12.79 12.14
CA GLN A 266 6.00 -11.60 11.29
C GLN A 266 5.78 -10.31 12.08
N GLN A 267 5.35 -10.37 13.34
CA GLN A 267 5.05 -9.16 14.14
C GLN A 267 6.32 -8.44 14.61
N ASN A 268 6.26 -7.13 14.88
CA ASN A 268 7.41 -6.36 15.36
C ASN A 268 7.84 -6.83 16.76
N ARG A 269 9.14 -6.70 17.10
CA ARG A 269 9.74 -7.27 18.33
C ARG A 269 9.06 -6.77 19.61
N ASP A 270 8.70 -5.50 19.65
CA ASP A 270 8.34 -4.80 20.90
C ASP A 270 6.98 -5.24 21.46
N CYS A 271 6.06 -5.70 20.61
CA CYS A 271 4.72 -6.11 21.03
C CYS A 271 4.61 -7.62 21.36
N ARG A 272 5.67 -8.43 21.16
CA ARG A 272 5.54 -9.90 21.23
C ARG A 272 5.42 -10.44 22.65
N GLY A 273 6.17 -9.89 23.61
CA GLY A 273 6.21 -10.39 24.98
C GLY A 273 4.89 -10.19 25.73
N TYR A 274 4.39 -8.95 25.67
CA TYR A 274 3.13 -8.56 26.28
C TYR A 274 1.94 -9.37 25.73
N ILE A 275 1.76 -9.40 24.41
CA ILE A 275 0.64 -10.09 23.76
C ILE A 275 0.69 -11.61 24.00
N LEU A 276 1.88 -12.22 24.10
CA LEU A 276 1.98 -13.62 24.51
C LEU A 276 1.56 -13.83 25.96
N SER A 277 1.93 -12.93 26.86
CA SER A 277 1.50 -13.01 28.26
C SER A 277 -0.04 -12.94 28.36
N VAL A 278 -0.66 -12.10 27.54
CA VAL A 278 -2.11 -12.00 27.37
C VAL A 278 -2.73 -13.29 26.81
N LEU A 279 -2.20 -13.88 25.74
CA LEU A 279 -2.72 -15.16 25.20
C LEU A 279 -2.52 -16.34 26.15
N MET A 280 -1.48 -16.29 26.98
CA MET A 280 -1.24 -17.26 28.04
C MET A 280 -2.17 -17.05 29.24
N GLN A 281 -2.68 -15.83 29.42
CA GLN A 281 -3.73 -15.50 30.37
C GLN A 281 -5.08 -15.41 29.65
N PRO A 282 -5.86 -16.50 29.48
CA PRO A 282 -7.05 -16.53 30.35
C PRO A 282 -7.75 -17.88 30.56
N GLY A 283 -8.16 -18.15 31.80
CA GLY A 283 -9.57 -18.26 32.29
C GLY A 283 -10.65 -19.05 31.55
N VAL A 284 -10.34 -19.74 30.45
CA VAL A 284 -11.22 -20.63 29.71
C VAL A 284 -10.43 -21.90 29.46
N SER A 285 -10.88 -23.00 30.06
CA SER A 285 -10.25 -24.32 29.94
C SER A 285 -10.32 -24.91 28.52
N GLU A 286 -11.12 -24.31 27.64
CA GLU A 286 -11.39 -24.79 26.30
C GLU A 286 -10.28 -24.45 25.29
N LYS A 287 -10.07 -25.35 24.34
CA LYS A 287 -9.07 -25.21 23.28
C LYS A 287 -9.50 -24.16 22.27
N LEU A 288 -8.79 -23.03 22.23
CA LEU A 288 -9.07 -21.93 21.30
C LEU A 288 -8.81 -22.31 19.83
N PRO A 289 -9.70 -21.96 18.89
CA PRO A 289 -9.41 -22.02 17.46
C PRO A 289 -8.17 -21.21 17.08
N VAL A 290 -7.34 -21.75 16.20
CA VAL A 290 -6.11 -21.08 15.72
C VAL A 290 -6.41 -19.69 15.09
N CYS A 291 -7.55 -19.52 14.43
CA CYS A 291 -7.92 -18.22 13.87
C CYS A 291 -8.19 -17.17 14.94
N LEU A 292 -8.82 -17.56 16.05
CA LEU A 292 -9.05 -16.68 17.20
C LEU A 292 -7.73 -16.31 17.89
N GLN A 293 -6.84 -17.29 18.11
CA GLN A 293 -5.50 -17.02 18.65
C GLN A 293 -4.72 -16.02 17.79
N ILE A 294 -4.75 -16.18 16.46
CA ILE A 294 -4.08 -15.28 15.52
C ILE A 294 -4.70 -13.88 15.56
N MET A 295 -6.02 -13.78 15.58
CA MET A 295 -6.71 -12.49 15.64
C MET A 295 -6.33 -11.76 16.93
N ILE A 296 -6.46 -12.38 18.10
CA ILE A 296 -6.06 -11.76 19.38
C ILE A 296 -4.58 -11.37 19.37
N PHE A 297 -3.72 -12.24 18.83
CA PHE A 297 -2.29 -11.94 18.70
C PHE A 297 -2.03 -10.71 17.83
N MET A 298 -2.80 -10.53 16.75
CA MET A 298 -2.68 -9.38 15.86
C MET A 298 -3.30 -8.11 16.45
N SER A 299 -4.38 -8.24 17.21
CA SER A 299 -5.10 -7.11 17.81
C SER A 299 -4.41 -6.53 19.05
N GLY A 300 -3.37 -7.18 19.59
CA GLY A 300 -2.74 -6.72 20.83
C GLY A 300 -2.15 -5.31 20.74
N ARG A 301 -1.75 -4.83 19.56
CA ARG A 301 -1.34 -3.43 19.35
C ARG A 301 -2.46 -2.42 19.64
N ILE A 302 -3.69 -2.73 19.24
CA ILE A 302 -4.87 -1.88 19.48
C ILE A 302 -5.04 -1.64 20.99
N LEU A 303 -4.75 -2.65 21.80
CA LEU A 303 -4.86 -2.57 23.26
C LEU A 303 -3.63 -1.95 23.93
N GLU A 304 -2.46 -1.97 23.29
CA GLU A 304 -1.24 -1.33 23.78
C GLU A 304 -1.27 0.19 23.57
N GLU A 305 -1.80 0.66 22.44
CA GLU A 305 -1.78 2.08 22.04
C GLU A 305 -2.79 2.94 22.80
N GLN A 306 -3.73 2.32 23.52
CA GLN A 306 -4.84 3.00 24.19
C GLN A 306 -4.62 3.10 25.70
N TYR A 307 -5.03 4.22 26.30
CA TYR A 307 -4.97 4.47 27.74
C TYR A 307 -6.02 3.64 28.51
N ILE A 308 -5.88 2.32 28.47
CA ILE A 308 -6.74 1.35 29.17
C ILE A 308 -5.93 0.74 30.30
N SER A 309 -6.54 0.51 31.48
CA SER A 309 -5.86 -0.20 32.56
C SER A 309 -5.60 -1.67 32.20
N GLU A 310 -4.47 -2.22 32.66
CA GLU A 310 -4.10 -3.63 32.38
C GLU A 310 -5.17 -4.64 32.81
N GLN A 311 -5.84 -4.37 33.93
CA GLN A 311 -6.94 -5.20 34.40
C GLN A 311 -8.15 -5.19 33.44
N ASN A 312 -8.47 -4.02 32.86
CA ASN A 312 -9.55 -3.91 31.88
C ASN A 312 -9.15 -4.57 30.55
N LYS A 313 -7.90 -4.46 30.10
CA LYS A 313 -7.41 -5.18 28.92
C LYS A 313 -7.60 -6.70 29.07
N GLN A 314 -7.21 -7.26 30.22
CA GLN A 314 -7.39 -8.68 30.51
C GLN A 314 -8.87 -9.10 30.56
N ARG A 315 -9.72 -8.31 31.21
CA ARG A 315 -11.16 -8.59 31.30
C ARG A 315 -11.85 -8.49 29.93
N LEU A 316 -11.51 -7.49 29.13
CA LEU A 316 -12.02 -7.30 27.77
C LEU A 316 -11.72 -8.51 26.89
N LEU A 317 -10.47 -8.98 26.91
CA LEU A 317 -10.08 -10.13 26.11
C LEU A 317 -10.73 -11.42 26.59
N ARG A 318 -10.92 -11.61 27.90
CA ARG A 318 -11.70 -12.73 28.43
C ARG A 318 -13.14 -12.71 27.93
N LEU A 319 -13.76 -11.53 27.94
CA LEU A 319 -15.12 -11.32 27.45
C LEU A 319 -15.23 -11.66 25.96
N PHE A 320 -14.31 -11.11 25.16
CA PHE A 320 -14.22 -11.38 23.73
C PHE A 320 -13.99 -12.86 23.41
N ILE A 321 -13.08 -13.54 24.12
CA ILE A 321 -12.81 -14.96 23.92
C ILE A 321 -14.05 -15.81 24.20
N ARG A 322 -14.78 -15.53 25.28
CA ARG A 322 -16.01 -16.26 25.61
C ARG A 322 -17.07 -16.05 24.54
N TYR A 323 -17.28 -14.82 24.10
CA TYR A 323 -18.18 -14.50 23.00
C TYR A 323 -17.78 -15.23 21.71
N ALA A 324 -16.52 -15.17 21.31
CA ALA A 324 -16.04 -15.83 20.09
C ALA A 324 -16.16 -17.36 20.15
N LEU A 325 -16.01 -17.97 21.33
CA LEU A 325 -16.22 -19.40 21.53
C LEU A 325 -17.70 -19.78 21.46
N ASP A 326 -18.58 -19.00 22.08
CA ASP A 326 -20.03 -19.20 21.97
C ASP A 326 -20.51 -19.02 20.51
N PHE A 327 -20.05 -17.96 19.85
CA PHE A 327 -20.29 -17.71 18.44
C PHE A 327 -19.85 -18.90 17.57
N TRP A 328 -18.66 -19.47 17.85
CA TRP A 328 -18.19 -20.66 17.16
C TRP A 328 -19.07 -21.88 17.42
N LYS A 329 -19.45 -22.14 18.67
CA LYS A 329 -20.31 -23.27 19.04
C LYS A 329 -21.68 -23.18 18.35
N ASN A 330 -22.24 -21.97 18.26
CA ASN A 330 -23.59 -21.75 17.75
C ASN A 330 -23.66 -21.58 16.23
N ARG A 331 -22.66 -20.95 15.60
CA ARG A 331 -22.69 -20.63 14.16
C ARG A 331 -21.71 -21.41 13.31
N GLY A 332 -20.69 -22.01 13.90
CA GLY A 332 -19.68 -22.78 13.18
C GLY A 332 -18.40 -22.00 12.86
N ILE A 333 -17.38 -22.75 12.40
CA ILE A 333 -16.01 -22.22 12.22
C ILE A 333 -15.88 -21.31 11.00
N ARG A 334 -16.74 -21.44 9.99
CA ARG A 334 -16.68 -20.64 8.77
C ARG A 334 -17.15 -19.21 9.05
N GLU A 335 -18.23 -19.11 9.82
CA GLU A 335 -18.88 -17.90 10.29
C GLU A 335 -17.94 -17.16 11.23
N LEU A 336 -17.36 -17.86 12.22
CA LEU A 336 -16.34 -17.27 13.10
C LEU A 336 -15.17 -16.69 12.28
N ARG A 337 -14.66 -17.41 11.28
CA ARG A 337 -13.57 -16.91 10.43
C ARG A 337 -13.95 -15.67 9.64
N SER A 338 -15.20 -15.57 9.19
CA SER A 338 -15.71 -14.39 8.49
C SER A 338 -15.75 -13.20 9.44
N TYR A 339 -16.39 -13.38 10.60
CA TYR A 339 -16.50 -12.35 11.64
C TYR A 339 -15.13 -11.83 12.10
N LEU A 340 -14.20 -12.73 12.46
CA LEU A 340 -12.84 -12.35 12.89
C LEU A 340 -12.03 -11.61 11.83
N LYS A 341 -12.35 -11.80 10.53
CA LYS A 341 -11.62 -11.20 9.43
C LYS A 341 -12.16 -9.82 9.07
N ASN A 342 -13.49 -9.65 9.12
CA ASN A 342 -14.15 -8.49 8.55
C ASN A 342 -14.57 -7.48 9.63
N ASP A 343 -15.08 -7.95 10.78
CA ASP A 343 -15.82 -7.09 11.71
C ASP A 343 -15.06 -6.92 13.04
N ALA A 344 -14.49 -8.01 13.57
CA ALA A 344 -14.00 -8.03 14.95
C ALA A 344 -12.79 -7.11 15.23
N ILE A 345 -12.02 -6.71 14.21
CA ILE A 345 -10.90 -5.77 14.39
C ILE A 345 -11.45 -4.35 14.59
N GLU A 346 -12.40 -3.93 13.77
CA GLU A 346 -13.05 -2.62 13.85
C GLU A 346 -13.82 -2.50 15.17
N GLU A 347 -14.61 -3.52 15.52
CA GLU A 347 -15.30 -3.57 16.82
C GLU A 347 -14.34 -3.43 18.01
N LEU A 348 -13.18 -4.11 17.97
CA LEU A 348 -12.17 -3.99 19.02
C LEU A 348 -11.55 -2.58 19.08
N GLN A 349 -11.37 -1.92 17.94
CA GLN A 349 -10.84 -0.54 17.90
C GLN A 349 -11.84 0.45 18.49
N ASP A 350 -13.12 0.33 18.13
CA ASP A 350 -14.18 1.19 18.65
C ASP A 350 -14.34 1.01 20.15
N ILE A 351 -14.39 -0.25 20.62
CA ILE A 351 -14.46 -0.58 22.05
C ILE A 351 -13.24 -0.06 22.80
N ALA A 352 -12.04 -0.20 22.23
CA ALA A 352 -10.82 0.32 22.87
C ALA A 352 -10.88 1.85 23.00
N THR A 353 -11.37 2.54 21.97
CA THR A 353 -11.59 4.00 21.98
C THR A 353 -12.61 4.40 23.04
N TYR A 354 -13.74 3.69 23.12
CA TYR A 354 -14.75 3.91 24.15
C TYR A 354 -14.19 3.71 25.55
N LEU A 355 -13.44 2.64 25.80
CA LEU A 355 -12.84 2.37 27.11
C LEU A 355 -11.76 3.37 27.52
N SER A 356 -11.08 3.98 26.55
CA SER A 356 -10.14 5.08 26.78
C SER A 356 -10.80 6.45 26.94
N SER A 357 -12.09 6.57 26.62
CA SER A 357 -12.85 7.79 26.91
C SER A 357 -13.13 7.94 28.41
N ASN A 358 -13.38 9.18 28.86
CA ASN A 358 -13.77 9.45 30.25
C ASN A 358 -15.05 8.68 30.67
N GLU A 359 -15.97 8.45 29.75
CA GLU A 359 -17.22 7.73 30.04
C GLU A 359 -16.98 6.22 30.19
N GLY A 360 -16.35 5.59 29.20
CA GLY A 360 -16.06 4.16 29.25
C GLY A 360 -15.09 3.78 30.36
N GLY A 361 -14.09 4.63 30.62
CA GLY A 361 -13.15 4.45 31.74
C GLY A 361 -13.84 4.43 33.11
N ARG A 362 -14.85 5.29 33.33
CA ARG A 362 -15.62 5.34 34.59
C ARG A 362 -16.65 4.23 34.72
N ARG A 363 -17.38 3.90 33.65
CA ARG A 363 -18.44 2.87 33.67
C ARG A 363 -17.88 1.45 33.68
N GLY A 364 -16.65 1.25 33.21
CA GLY A 364 -15.98 -0.04 33.16
C GLY A 364 -16.66 -1.05 32.23
N LEU A 365 -16.17 -2.29 32.28
CA LEU A 365 -16.65 -3.38 31.41
C LEU A 365 -17.94 -4.04 31.93
N PRO A 366 -18.99 -4.16 31.09
CA PRO A 366 -20.21 -4.90 31.41
C PRO A 366 -19.98 -6.43 31.43
N PRO A 367 -20.97 -7.23 31.89
CA PRO A 367 -20.81 -8.68 32.04
C PRO A 367 -20.79 -9.48 30.73
N THR A 368 -21.42 -8.99 29.65
CA THR A 368 -21.47 -9.68 28.34
C THR A 368 -20.90 -8.80 27.23
N TRP A 369 -20.49 -9.42 26.12
CA TRP A 369 -19.91 -8.72 24.97
C TRP A 369 -20.95 -7.84 24.28
N GLU A 370 -22.18 -8.33 24.16
CA GLU A 370 -23.31 -7.64 23.53
C GLU A 370 -23.62 -6.32 24.24
N HIS A 371 -23.70 -6.34 25.57
CA HIS A 371 -23.90 -5.11 26.35
C HIS A 371 -22.73 -4.12 26.22
N LEU A 372 -21.51 -4.60 25.95
CA LEU A 372 -20.37 -3.71 25.69
C LEU A 372 -20.51 -3.04 24.32
N ILE A 373 -20.92 -3.79 23.30
CA ILE A 373 -21.21 -3.25 21.96
C ILE A 373 -22.33 -2.22 22.04
N GLU A 374 -23.44 -2.52 22.72
CA GLU A 374 -24.56 -1.59 22.88
C GLU A 374 -24.14 -0.27 23.53
N ARG A 375 -23.34 -0.32 24.60
CA ARG A 375 -22.81 0.88 25.26
C ARG A 375 -21.88 1.67 24.35
N ASN A 376 -21.01 0.97 23.63
CA ASN A 376 -20.10 1.58 22.66
C ASN A 376 -20.86 2.30 21.55
N GLU A 377 -21.88 1.67 20.97
CA GLU A 377 -22.71 2.27 19.93
C GLU A 377 -23.52 3.47 20.43
N GLN A 378 -24.08 3.39 21.64
CA GLN A 378 -24.79 4.50 22.26
C GLN A 378 -23.88 5.73 22.42
N TRP A 379 -22.65 5.51 22.90
CA TRP A 379 -21.66 6.57 23.04
C TRP A 379 -21.26 7.18 21.69
N HIS A 380 -21.00 6.34 20.67
CA HIS A 380 -20.68 6.83 19.32
C HIS A 380 -21.83 7.64 18.71
N ARG A 381 -23.09 7.21 18.88
CA ARG A 381 -24.26 7.97 18.43
C ARG A 381 -24.31 9.36 19.06
N GLN A 382 -24.14 9.44 20.38
CA GLN A 382 -24.13 10.72 21.10
C GLN A 382 -23.00 11.63 20.64
N LEU A 383 -21.80 11.08 20.40
CA LEU A 383 -20.65 11.84 19.92
C LEU A 383 -20.91 12.40 18.51
N ILE A 384 -21.47 11.60 17.60
CA ILE A 384 -21.82 12.04 16.24
C ILE A 384 -22.87 13.15 16.28
N GLU A 385 -23.91 12.98 17.09
CA GLU A 385 -24.96 14.00 17.29
C GLU A 385 -24.38 15.31 17.86
N GLU A 386 -23.46 15.23 18.80
CA GLU A 386 -22.77 16.40 19.36
C GLU A 386 -21.87 17.09 18.33
N LEU A 387 -21.09 16.33 17.57
CA LEU A 387 -20.25 16.89 16.49
C LEU A 387 -21.08 17.54 15.39
N GLN A 388 -22.22 16.96 15.05
CA GLN A 388 -23.14 17.53 14.07
C GLN A 388 -23.73 18.85 14.59
N ARG A 389 -24.22 18.87 15.85
CA ARG A 389 -24.70 20.10 16.49
C ARG A 389 -23.65 21.20 16.50
N ARG A 390 -22.40 20.90 16.89
CA ARG A 390 -21.31 21.88 16.89
C ARG A 390 -21.04 22.44 15.49
N LYS A 391 -21.05 21.59 14.45
CA LYS A 391 -20.89 22.05 13.07
C LYS A 391 -22.04 22.92 12.61
N ASP A 392 -23.26 22.58 12.97
CA ASP A 392 -24.44 23.38 12.65
C ASP A 392 -24.40 24.72 13.39
N GLU A 393 -24.01 24.73 14.66
CA GLU A 393 -23.78 25.95 15.45
C GLU A 393 -22.66 26.82 14.85
N GLU A 394 -21.51 26.25 14.49
CA GLU A 394 -20.43 26.95 13.79
C GLU A 394 -20.89 27.54 12.45
N HIS A 395 -21.67 26.78 11.68
CA HIS A 395 -22.24 27.23 10.41
C HIS A 395 -23.21 28.40 10.62
N GLN A 396 -24.08 28.32 11.63
CA GLN A 396 -24.99 29.41 11.98
C GLN A 396 -24.25 30.64 12.52
N GLN A 397 -23.20 30.45 13.33
CA GLN A 397 -22.33 31.54 13.78
C GLN A 397 -21.66 32.23 12.61
N GLN A 398 -21.14 31.47 11.63
CA GLN A 398 -20.55 32.04 10.41
C GLN A 398 -21.59 32.85 9.61
N LEU A 399 -22.82 32.33 9.44
CA LEU A 399 -23.89 33.06 8.76
C LEU A 399 -24.26 34.37 9.46
N ALA A 400 -24.21 34.39 10.79
CA ALA A 400 -24.55 35.55 11.63
C ALA A 400 -23.45 36.63 11.70
N LYS A 401 -22.22 36.34 11.24
CA LYS A 401 -21.13 37.33 11.23
C LYS A 401 -21.43 38.51 10.32
N PHE A 402 -20.99 39.68 10.77
CA PHE A 402 -21.12 40.96 10.07
C PHE A 402 -19.82 41.74 10.24
N TRP A 403 -19.37 42.41 9.17
CA TRP A 403 -18.20 43.28 9.17
C TRP A 403 -18.46 44.51 8.31
N ASP A 404 -17.79 45.61 8.65
CA ASP A 404 -17.89 46.84 7.89
C ASP A 404 -17.01 46.83 6.64
N SER A 405 -17.49 47.47 5.58
CA SER A 405 -16.70 47.84 4.41
C SER A 405 -16.90 49.33 4.17
N ASN A 406 -15.82 50.12 4.16
CA ASN A 406 -15.90 51.57 3.98
C ASN A 406 -16.44 51.93 2.60
N VAL A 407 -16.39 50.98 1.67
CA VAL A 407 -17.04 51.06 0.36
C VAL A 407 -18.10 49.98 0.28
N SER A 408 -19.37 50.35 0.48
CA SER A 408 -20.50 49.46 0.33
C SER A 408 -20.87 49.23 -1.15
N TYR A 409 -20.70 50.28 -1.97
CA TYR A 409 -20.95 50.26 -3.41
C TYR A 409 -19.99 51.19 -4.15
N TYR A 410 -19.51 50.75 -5.32
CA TYR A 410 -18.72 51.58 -6.22
C TYR A 410 -18.97 51.21 -7.66
N LYS A 411 -18.96 52.20 -8.56
CA LYS A 411 -19.16 51.99 -10.00
C LYS A 411 -18.01 52.61 -10.79
N ILE A 412 -17.44 51.82 -11.70
CA ILE A 412 -16.45 52.26 -12.68
C ILE A 412 -16.98 51.84 -14.05
N ASP A 413 -17.21 52.81 -14.92
CA ASP A 413 -17.88 52.60 -16.21
C ASP A 413 -19.20 51.82 -16.03
N GLU A 414 -19.31 50.66 -16.66
CA GLU A 414 -20.49 49.79 -16.60
C GLU A 414 -20.36 48.65 -15.57
N VAL A 415 -19.32 48.68 -14.73
CA VAL A 415 -19.02 47.65 -13.72
C VAL A 415 -19.34 48.17 -12.32
N GLU A 416 -20.20 47.42 -11.64
CA GLU A 416 -20.69 47.71 -10.29
C GLU A 416 -20.04 46.74 -9.30
N PHE A 417 -19.52 47.27 -8.20
CA PHE A 417 -18.95 46.54 -7.08
C PHE A 417 -19.85 46.72 -5.87
N THR A 418 -20.33 45.62 -5.29
CA THR A 418 -21.15 45.63 -4.07
C THR A 418 -20.44 44.82 -3.00
N ALA A 419 -20.16 45.43 -1.85
CA ALA A 419 -19.49 44.73 -0.76
C ALA A 419 -20.37 43.63 -0.17
N LEU A 420 -19.75 42.50 0.13
CA LEU A 420 -20.36 41.38 0.85
C LEU A 420 -19.92 41.50 2.31
N THR A 421 -20.80 42.07 3.14
CA THR A 421 -20.52 42.48 4.53
C THR A 421 -21.10 41.56 5.60
N THR A 422 -21.74 40.45 5.19
CA THR A 422 -22.27 39.44 6.11
C THR A 422 -21.86 38.05 5.67
N GLY A 423 -21.77 37.12 6.62
CA GLY A 423 -21.60 35.71 6.32
C GLY A 423 -22.73 35.18 5.43
N LYS A 424 -23.96 35.60 5.68
CA LYS A 424 -25.11 35.29 4.80
C LYS A 424 -24.90 35.77 3.36
N ALA A 425 -24.41 36.99 3.14
CA ALA A 425 -24.14 37.50 1.79
C ALA A 425 -23.02 36.72 1.09
N LEU A 426 -21.96 36.32 1.80
CA LEU A 426 -20.93 35.43 1.24
C LEU A 426 -21.50 34.05 0.88
N TYR A 427 -22.37 33.50 1.73
CA TYR A 427 -23.02 32.22 1.46
C TYR A 427 -23.89 32.28 0.21
N GLU A 428 -24.76 33.28 0.12
CA GLU A 428 -25.63 33.52 -1.04
C GLU A 428 -24.84 33.77 -2.32
N GLU A 429 -23.75 34.55 -2.25
CA GLU A 429 -22.83 34.75 -3.36
C GLU A 429 -22.18 33.42 -3.78
N GLY A 430 -21.73 32.61 -2.83
CA GLY A 430 -21.16 31.30 -3.09
C GLY A 430 -22.13 30.34 -3.80
N GLN A 431 -23.41 30.33 -3.40
CA GLN A 431 -24.48 29.58 -4.07
C GLN A 431 -24.74 30.11 -5.48
N ARG A 432 -24.86 31.43 -5.63
CA ARG A 432 -25.13 32.10 -6.91
C ARG A 432 -24.03 31.83 -7.94
N MET A 433 -22.78 31.86 -7.47
CA MET A 433 -21.58 31.76 -8.29
C MET A 433 -21.00 30.33 -8.35
N ASN A 434 -21.54 29.38 -7.57
CA ASN A 434 -21.04 28.00 -7.44
C ASN A 434 -19.54 27.92 -7.15
N HIS A 435 -19.08 28.68 -6.14
CA HIS A 435 -17.69 28.67 -5.68
C HIS A 435 -17.58 29.01 -4.18
N CYS A 436 -16.46 28.64 -3.57
CA CYS A 436 -16.31 28.58 -2.11
C CYS A 436 -15.97 29.93 -1.45
N ILE A 437 -16.63 31.04 -1.80
CA ILE A 437 -16.34 32.34 -1.18
C ILE A 437 -16.74 32.39 0.31
N PHE A 438 -17.71 31.56 0.73
CA PHE A 438 -18.15 31.48 2.13
C PHE A 438 -17.05 31.04 3.12
N THR A 439 -16.02 30.33 2.66
CA THR A 439 -14.90 29.91 3.53
C THR A 439 -14.03 31.08 3.99
N TYR A 440 -14.22 32.28 3.44
CA TYR A 440 -13.48 33.49 3.81
C TYR A 440 -14.15 34.32 4.91
N THR A 441 -15.29 33.87 5.46
CA THR A 441 -16.07 34.58 6.48
C THR A 441 -15.21 35.05 7.66
N ASP A 442 -14.36 34.19 8.22
CA ASP A 442 -13.49 34.55 9.35
C ASP A 442 -12.40 35.57 8.99
N LEU A 443 -11.94 35.57 7.73
CA LEU A 443 -10.96 36.55 7.26
C LEU A 443 -11.60 37.92 7.03
N CYS A 444 -12.86 37.95 6.60
CA CYS A 444 -13.62 39.18 6.46
C CYS A 444 -14.00 39.79 7.82
N ASP A 445 -14.50 38.96 8.73
CA ASP A 445 -14.80 39.32 10.12
C ASP A 445 -13.57 39.88 10.86
N ALA A 446 -12.40 39.29 10.62
CA ALA A 446 -11.13 39.78 11.16
C ALA A 446 -10.57 41.03 10.44
N GLY A 447 -11.27 41.59 9.46
CA GLY A 447 -10.81 42.76 8.68
C GLY A 447 -9.57 42.50 7.82
N ARG A 448 -9.28 41.23 7.49
CA ARG A 448 -8.11 40.82 6.68
C ARG A 448 -8.47 40.49 5.23
N TYR A 449 -9.75 40.43 4.91
CA TYR A 449 -10.25 40.13 3.58
C TYR A 449 -11.49 40.95 3.25
N LEU A 450 -11.57 41.47 2.03
CA LEU A 450 -12.79 42.11 1.52
C LEU A 450 -13.29 41.33 0.31
N ALA A 451 -14.59 41.08 0.27
CA ALA A 451 -15.22 40.41 -0.86
C ALA A 451 -16.29 41.32 -1.46
N PHE A 452 -16.36 41.33 -2.79
CA PHE A 452 -17.30 42.13 -3.56
C PHE A 452 -17.99 41.27 -4.61
N SER A 453 -19.32 41.40 -4.69
CA SER A 453 -20.07 40.97 -5.86
C SER A 453 -19.83 41.99 -6.97
N VAL A 454 -19.43 41.52 -8.16
CA VAL A 454 -19.10 42.36 -9.31
C VAL A 454 -20.10 42.08 -10.42
N LYS A 455 -20.83 43.11 -10.83
CA LYS A 455 -21.83 43.04 -11.89
C LYS A 455 -21.40 43.93 -13.05
N HIS A 456 -21.23 43.34 -14.22
CA HIS A 456 -20.93 44.05 -15.46
C HIS A 456 -22.20 44.17 -16.29
N ASN A 457 -22.68 45.40 -16.45
CA ASN A 457 -23.80 45.72 -17.31
C ASN A 457 -23.26 46.00 -18.71
N TYR A 458 -23.79 45.35 -19.74
CA TYR A 458 -23.40 45.67 -21.11
C TYR A 458 -24.22 46.86 -21.62
N LYS A 459 -23.62 47.74 -22.42
CA LYS A 459 -24.34 48.88 -23.04
C LYS A 459 -25.48 48.43 -23.96
N ASP A 460 -25.35 47.23 -24.54
CA ASP A 460 -26.45 46.57 -25.23
C ASP A 460 -27.44 46.00 -24.22
N LYS A 461 -28.64 46.59 -24.18
CA LYS A 461 -29.73 46.19 -23.29
C LYS A 461 -30.23 44.75 -23.54
N ASN A 462 -29.86 44.12 -24.66
CA ASN A 462 -30.23 42.75 -24.97
C ASN A 462 -29.26 41.70 -24.39
N VAL A 463 -28.10 42.12 -23.85
CA VAL A 463 -27.12 41.21 -23.22
C VAL A 463 -27.34 41.17 -21.72
N LYS A 464 -27.50 39.95 -21.17
CA LYS A 464 -27.66 39.75 -19.73
C LYS A 464 -26.41 40.23 -18.96
N PRO A 465 -26.57 40.86 -17.78
CA PRO A 465 -25.43 41.24 -16.94
C PRO A 465 -24.55 40.04 -16.61
N TYR A 466 -23.23 40.24 -16.69
CA TYR A 466 -22.26 39.23 -16.27
C TYR A 466 -21.90 39.44 -14.80
N TYR A 467 -21.81 38.35 -14.04
CA TYR A 467 -21.48 38.41 -12.63
C TYR A 467 -20.16 37.70 -12.33
N SER A 468 -19.40 38.26 -11.40
CA SER A 468 -18.17 37.71 -10.86
C SER A 468 -18.03 38.09 -9.38
N THR A 469 -17.11 37.46 -8.67
CA THR A 469 -16.76 37.80 -7.29
C THR A 469 -15.30 38.24 -7.25
N LEU A 470 -15.04 39.37 -6.59
CA LEU A 470 -13.70 39.92 -6.37
C LEU A 470 -13.35 39.77 -4.88
N GLY A 471 -12.21 39.16 -4.60
CA GLY A 471 -11.65 39.02 -3.26
C GLY A 471 -10.33 39.75 -3.13
N LEU A 472 -10.18 40.54 -2.07
CA LEU A 472 -9.01 41.34 -1.74
C LEU A 472 -8.44 40.90 -0.40
N CYS A 473 -7.14 40.68 -0.31
CA CYS A 473 -6.46 40.39 0.95
C CYS A 473 -5.66 41.61 1.44
N LEU A 474 -5.64 41.81 2.74
CA LEU A 474 -4.80 42.85 3.35
C LEU A 474 -3.36 42.35 3.43
N SER A 475 -2.43 43.13 2.89
CA SER A 475 -1.00 42.82 2.88
C SER A 475 -0.19 43.96 3.50
N GLY A 476 0.86 43.65 4.25
CA GLY A 476 1.75 44.61 4.92
C GLY A 476 1.50 44.75 6.43
N GLN A 477 2.30 45.58 7.09
CA GLN A 477 2.19 45.88 8.53
C GLN A 477 2.31 47.38 8.79
N GLY A 478 1.56 47.89 9.77
CA GLY A 478 1.54 49.31 10.13
C GLY A 478 1.14 50.19 8.95
N LYS A 479 1.85 51.31 8.76
CA LYS A 479 1.59 52.31 7.70
C LYS A 479 1.77 51.81 6.26
N ASN A 480 2.25 50.57 6.06
CA ASN A 480 2.44 49.95 4.75
C ASN A 480 1.32 48.96 4.38
N GLN A 481 0.22 48.94 5.14
CA GLN A 481 -0.94 48.11 4.84
C GLN A 481 -1.61 48.55 3.53
N LYS A 482 -1.94 47.57 2.68
CA LYS A 482 -2.67 47.78 1.43
C LYS A 482 -3.48 46.54 1.06
N TRP A 483 -4.64 46.79 0.47
CA TRP A 483 -5.46 45.77 -0.17
C TRP A 483 -4.82 45.34 -1.49
N LEU A 484 -4.71 44.02 -1.69
CA LEU A 484 -4.24 43.41 -2.92
C LEU A 484 -5.33 42.47 -3.45
N ILE A 485 -5.48 42.40 -4.77
CA ILE A 485 -6.38 41.43 -5.39
C ILE A 485 -5.82 40.03 -5.17
N ASP A 486 -6.55 39.24 -4.40
CA ASP A 486 -6.27 37.82 -4.21
C ASP A 486 -6.90 37.03 -5.37
N GLN A 487 -8.20 37.23 -5.61
CA GLN A 487 -8.95 36.48 -6.60
C GLN A 487 -10.01 37.35 -7.30
N HIS A 488 -10.23 37.10 -8.60
CA HIS A 488 -11.38 37.64 -9.34
C HIS A 488 -11.92 36.57 -10.29
N ARG A 489 -13.09 36.02 -9.95
CA ARG A 489 -13.62 34.78 -10.57
C ARG A 489 -15.07 34.93 -11.01
N GLY A 490 -15.38 34.34 -12.16
CA GLY A 490 -16.74 34.11 -12.64
C GLY A 490 -17.39 32.89 -12.00
N ARG A 491 -18.56 32.50 -12.51
CA ARG A 491 -19.28 31.31 -12.04
C ARG A 491 -18.39 30.07 -12.20
N TYR A 492 -18.44 29.12 -11.27
CA TYR A 492 -17.57 27.92 -11.28
C TYR A 492 -16.07 28.21 -11.35
N ASN A 493 -15.61 29.29 -10.71
CA ASN A 493 -14.21 29.73 -10.73
C ASN A 493 -13.66 30.09 -12.13
N GLU A 494 -14.54 30.40 -13.09
CA GLU A 494 -14.14 30.82 -14.43
C GLU A 494 -13.26 32.08 -14.40
N SER A 495 -12.37 32.18 -15.39
CA SER A 495 -11.53 33.37 -15.53
C SER A 495 -12.36 34.52 -16.08
N VAL A 496 -12.31 35.67 -15.42
CA VAL A 496 -12.96 36.89 -15.92
C VAL A 496 -12.20 37.48 -17.12
N ALA A 497 -12.94 38.21 -17.97
CA ALA A 497 -12.37 38.89 -19.13
C ALA A 497 -11.27 39.90 -18.72
N PRO A 498 -10.25 40.15 -19.58
CA PRO A 498 -9.17 41.09 -19.29
C PRO A 498 -9.62 42.50 -18.91
N TYR A 499 -10.73 42.97 -19.49
CA TYR A 499 -11.37 44.24 -19.13
C TYR A 499 -11.73 44.28 -17.64
N LEU A 500 -12.42 43.26 -17.12
CA LEU A 500 -12.82 43.19 -15.72
C LEU A 500 -11.63 43.14 -14.76
N LYS A 501 -10.52 42.50 -15.16
CA LYS A 501 -9.28 42.52 -14.36
C LYS A 501 -8.70 43.93 -14.26
N LYS A 502 -8.70 44.70 -15.35
CA LYS A 502 -8.22 46.09 -15.36
C LYS A 502 -9.10 46.98 -14.48
N ILE A 503 -10.41 46.84 -14.59
CA ILE A 503 -11.37 47.60 -13.77
C ILE A 503 -11.24 47.23 -12.28
N ALA A 504 -11.06 45.95 -11.94
CA ALA A 504 -10.79 45.52 -10.56
C ALA A 504 -9.48 46.10 -10.01
N GLN A 505 -8.41 46.19 -10.82
CA GLN A 505 -7.16 46.85 -10.43
C GLN A 505 -7.36 48.35 -10.16
N GLN A 506 -8.17 49.03 -10.99
CA GLN A 506 -8.52 50.43 -10.77
C GLN A 506 -9.32 50.60 -9.47
N PHE A 507 -10.33 49.74 -9.24
CA PHE A 507 -11.10 49.73 -8.00
C PHE A 507 -10.21 49.50 -6.77
N CYS A 508 -9.29 48.55 -6.83
CA CYS A 508 -8.34 48.27 -5.75
C CYS A 508 -7.43 49.49 -5.44
N ARG A 509 -7.08 50.31 -6.44
CA ARG A 509 -6.33 51.56 -6.22
C ARG A 509 -7.18 52.62 -5.53
N VAL A 510 -8.44 52.77 -5.94
CA VAL A 510 -9.40 53.68 -5.29
C VAL A 510 -9.59 53.29 -3.82
N LEU A 511 -9.79 52.01 -3.55
CA LEU A 511 -9.89 51.50 -2.18
C LEU A 511 -8.66 51.87 -1.36
N ASN A 512 -7.44 51.61 -1.85
CA ASN A 512 -6.22 51.96 -1.13
C ASN A 512 -5.99 53.48 -0.96
N GLN A 513 -6.60 54.35 -1.78
CA GLN A 513 -6.55 55.81 -1.58
C GLN A 513 -7.52 56.26 -0.49
N GLN A 514 -8.67 55.60 -0.36
CA GLN A 514 -9.66 55.88 0.67
C GLN A 514 -9.26 55.28 2.04
N TYR A 515 -8.50 54.19 2.02
CA TYR A 515 -7.88 53.59 3.20
C TYR A 515 -6.44 54.11 3.36
N SER A 516 -6.28 55.32 3.90
CA SER A 516 -4.99 55.69 4.51
C SER A 516 -4.93 55.02 5.89
N PHE A 517 -4.07 54.00 6.05
CA PHE A 517 -3.87 53.26 7.31
C PHE A 517 -3.00 54.03 8.31
#